data_AF-A0A2I2KM97-F1
#
_entry.id   AF-A0A2I2KM97-F1
#
_cell.length_a   1.000
_cell.length_b   1.000
_cell.length_c   1.000
_cell.angle_alpha   90.00
_cell.angle_beta   90.00
_cell.angle_gamma   90.00
#
_symmetry.space_group_name_H-M   'P 1'
#
loop_
_entity.id
_entity.type
_entity.pdbx_description
1 polymer ?
#
loop_
_entity_poly.entity_id
_entity_poly.type
_entity_poly.pdbx_seq_one_letter_code
_entity_poly.pdbx_strand_id
1 'polypeptide(L)'
;MVPWIRARSTRADVADHFRALRDAHVPEKRGGLTPAVLVDGADAVVFGDIRQTVRATGREYRAGCALRLTVEDGAITRYHVYEDSLTVAQALAGDAVAG
;
A
#
# COMPACT_ATOMS: atom_id res chain seq x y z
N MET A 1 8.92 2.20 -12.23
CA MET A 1 7.70 1.37 -12.05
C MET A 1 7.58 1.01 -10.58
N VAL A 2 6.39 1.06 -9.98
CA VAL A 2 6.18 0.76 -8.56
C VAL A 2 6.16 -0.77 -8.36
N PRO A 3 7.12 -1.39 -7.63
CA PRO A 3 7.31 -2.85 -7.65
C PRO A 3 6.13 -3.66 -7.08
N TRP A 4 5.34 -3.05 -6.21
CA TRP A 4 4.22 -3.73 -5.55
C TRP A 4 2.88 -3.60 -6.27
N ILE A 5 2.74 -2.71 -7.26
CA ILE A 5 1.48 -2.51 -8.00
C ILE A 5 1.41 -3.55 -9.14
N ARG A 6 1.01 -4.77 -8.81
CA ARG A 6 0.76 -5.87 -9.76
C ARG A 6 -0.21 -6.90 -9.19
N ALA A 7 -0.84 -7.67 -10.08
CA ALA A 7 -1.66 -8.81 -9.70
C ALA A 7 -0.84 -9.91 -9.00
N ARG A 8 -1.49 -10.59 -8.05
CA ARG A 8 -0.95 -11.68 -7.23
C ARG A 8 -2.06 -12.69 -6.95
N SER A 9 -1.73 -13.98 -6.93
CA SER A 9 -2.72 -15.05 -6.77
C SER A 9 -2.33 -16.13 -5.76
N THR A 10 -1.08 -16.15 -5.29
CA THR A 10 -0.61 -17.14 -4.31
C THR A 10 -0.26 -16.53 -2.96
N ARG A 11 -0.25 -17.34 -1.89
CA ARG A 11 0.21 -16.89 -0.57
C ARG A 11 1.68 -16.44 -0.59
N ALA A 12 2.51 -17.09 -1.41
CA ALA A 12 3.91 -16.70 -1.59
C ALA A 12 4.01 -15.30 -2.23
N ASP A 13 3.23 -15.03 -3.28
CA ASP A 13 3.18 -13.71 -3.90
C ASP A 13 2.76 -12.62 -2.91
N VAL A 14 1.76 -12.90 -2.07
CA VAL A 14 1.30 -11.97 -1.03
C VAL A 14 2.38 -11.74 0.02
N ALA A 15 3.12 -12.77 0.44
CA ALA A 15 4.26 -12.57 1.33
C ALA A 15 5.33 -11.67 0.68
N ASP A 16 5.62 -11.87 -0.61
CA ASP A 16 6.56 -11.04 -1.36
C ASP A 16 6.06 -9.59 -1.54
N HIS A 17 4.75 -9.37 -1.64
CA HIS A 17 4.15 -8.03 -1.63
C HIS A 17 4.57 -7.24 -0.39
N PHE A 18 4.35 -7.83 0.79
CA PHE A 18 4.65 -7.16 2.06
C PHE A 18 6.14 -7.01 2.31
N ARG A 19 6.97 -7.96 1.85
CA ARG A 19 8.43 -7.80 1.83
C ARG A 19 8.86 -6.61 0.98
N ALA A 20 8.35 -6.51 -0.26
CA ALA A 20 8.67 -5.40 -1.14
C ALA A 20 8.25 -4.04 -0.55
N LEU A 21 7.07 -3.96 0.09
CA LEU A 21 6.63 -2.75 0.78
C LEU A 21 7.56 -2.39 1.94
N ARG A 22 7.94 -3.36 2.78
CA ARG A 22 8.87 -3.14 3.91
C ARG A 22 10.24 -2.68 3.42
N ASP A 23 10.76 -3.31 2.38
CA ASP A 23 12.12 -3.03 1.89
C ASP A 23 12.21 -1.63 1.24
N ALA A 24 11.13 -1.18 0.59
CA ALA A 24 11.06 0.11 -0.07
C ALA A 24 10.87 1.32 0.86
N HIS A 25 10.39 1.11 2.09
CA HIS A 25 10.05 2.20 3.02
C HIS A 25 10.85 2.12 4.33
N VAL A 26 10.90 3.22 5.08
CA VAL A 26 11.49 3.32 6.43
C VAL A 26 10.41 3.03 7.48
N PRO A 27 10.35 1.83 8.10
CA PRO A 27 9.26 1.44 8.97
C PRO A 27 9.05 2.38 10.17
N GLU A 28 10.15 2.91 10.70
CA GLU A 28 10.17 3.77 11.88
C GLU A 28 9.52 5.14 11.63
N LYS A 29 9.38 5.53 10.37
CA LYS A 29 8.74 6.78 9.94
C LYS A 29 7.31 6.59 9.40
N ARG A 30 6.74 5.40 9.58
CA ARG A 30 5.36 5.15 9.17
C ARG A 30 4.41 6.03 9.98
N GLY A 31 3.57 6.79 9.29
CA GLY A 31 2.55 7.62 9.94
C GLY A 31 1.43 6.78 10.56
N GLY A 32 0.73 7.37 11.53
CA GLY A 32 -0.47 6.78 12.12
C GLY A 32 -1.59 6.58 11.09
N LEU A 33 -2.42 5.57 11.34
CA LEU A 33 -3.62 5.28 10.55
C LEU A 33 -4.87 5.73 11.30
N THR A 34 -5.81 6.34 10.59
CA THR A 34 -7.17 6.59 11.09
C THR A 34 -8.16 6.05 10.06
N PRO A 35 -8.37 4.72 10.04
CA PRO A 35 -9.19 4.11 9.02
C PRO A 35 -10.68 4.30 9.30
N ALA A 36 -11.47 4.43 8.23
CA ALA A 36 -12.91 4.20 8.27
C ALA A 36 -13.21 2.85 7.62
N VAL A 37 -14.05 2.03 8.25
CA VAL A 37 -14.33 0.67 7.79
C VAL A 37 -15.81 0.54 7.47
N LEU A 38 -16.13 0.10 6.26
CA LEU A 38 -17.46 -0.31 5.84
C LEU A 38 -17.48 -1.82 5.64
N VAL A 39 -18.49 -2.50 6.16
CA VAL A 39 -18.64 -3.95 6.08
C VAL A 39 -20.00 -4.26 5.44
N ASP A 40 -20.00 -5.17 4.47
CA ASP A 40 -21.19 -5.71 3.83
C ASP A 40 -21.01 -7.22 3.62
N GLY A 41 -21.62 -8.02 4.50
CA GLY A 41 -21.45 -9.47 4.51
C GLY A 41 -19.99 -9.90 4.68
N ALA A 42 -19.48 -10.68 3.73
CA ALA A 42 -18.09 -11.12 3.69
C ALA A 42 -17.12 -10.05 3.14
N ASP A 43 -17.64 -8.99 2.53
CA ASP A 43 -16.84 -7.92 1.94
C ASP A 43 -16.64 -6.77 2.94
N ALA A 44 -15.47 -6.14 2.87
CA ALA A 44 -15.17 -4.92 3.60
C ALA A 44 -14.38 -3.94 2.74
N VAL A 45 -14.57 -2.64 2.99
CA VAL A 45 -13.72 -1.57 2.45
C VAL A 45 -13.14 -0.77 3.61
N VAL A 46 -11.82 -0.67 3.64
CA VAL A 46 -11.07 0.15 4.60
C VAL A 46 -10.57 1.38 3.87
N PHE A 47 -11.11 2.55 4.22
CA PHE A 47 -10.66 3.85 3.73
C PHE A 47 -9.60 4.44 4.64
N GLY A 48 -8.65 5.16 4.05
CA GLY A 48 -7.68 5.92 4.81
C GLY A 48 -6.65 6.57 3.91
N ASP A 49 -5.48 6.83 4.49
CA ASP A 49 -4.32 7.28 3.76
C ASP A 49 -3.08 6.48 4.15
N ILE A 50 -2.24 6.21 3.16
CA ILE A 50 -0.93 5.59 3.31
C ILE A 50 0.06 6.71 3.61
N ARG A 51 0.75 6.63 4.75
CA ARG A 51 1.84 7.55 5.13
C ARG A 51 3.14 6.78 5.26
N GLN A 52 4.09 7.07 4.38
CA GLN A 52 5.36 6.36 4.32
C GLN A 52 6.50 7.30 3.97
N THR A 53 7.72 6.87 4.29
CA THR A 53 8.96 7.48 3.79
C THR A 53 9.67 6.48 2.89
N VAL A 54 9.95 6.87 1.65
CA VAL A 54 10.70 6.05 0.70
C VAL A 54 12.16 5.96 1.15
N ARG A 55 12.68 4.75 1.32
CA ARG A 55 14.05 4.52 1.81
C ARG A 55 15.11 5.09 0.87
N ALA A 56 14.94 4.90 -0.43
CA ALA A 56 15.94 5.29 -1.44
C ALA A 56 16.06 6.81 -1.61
N THR A 57 14.95 7.55 -1.49
CA THR A 57 14.91 9.00 -1.75
C THR A 57 14.80 9.83 -0.47
N GLY A 58 14.46 9.20 0.66
CA GLY A 58 14.12 9.89 1.90
C GLY A 58 12.79 10.66 1.85
N ARG A 59 12.06 10.62 0.72
CA ARG A 59 10.85 11.41 0.50
C ARG A 59 9.66 10.82 1.26
N GLU A 60 8.99 11.67 2.00
CA GLU A 60 7.71 11.36 2.63
C GLU A 60 6.58 11.53 1.62
N TYR A 61 5.57 10.66 1.70
CA TYR A 61 4.34 10.81 0.93
C TYR A 61 3.12 10.43 1.76
N ARG A 62 1.99 11.02 1.36
CA ARG A 62 0.65 10.68 1.82
C ARG A 62 -0.23 10.39 0.61
N ALA A 63 -0.71 9.16 0.48
CA ALA A 63 -1.56 8.74 -0.64
C ALA A 63 -2.92 8.27 -0.11
N GLY A 64 -4.01 8.81 -0.65
CA GLY A 64 -5.35 8.31 -0.33
C GLY A 64 -5.51 6.87 -0.79
N CYS A 65 -6.18 6.02 0.00
CA CYS A 65 -6.41 4.63 -0.36
C CYS A 65 -7.77 4.09 0.10
N ALA A 66 -8.20 3.04 -0.61
CA ALA A 66 -9.27 2.14 -0.21
C ALA A 66 -8.78 0.70 -0.39
N LEU A 67 -8.78 -0.08 0.70
CA LEU A 67 -8.48 -1.51 0.67
C LEU A 67 -9.79 -2.29 0.65
N ARG A 68 -10.08 -2.97 -0.46
CA ARG A 68 -11.17 -3.93 -0.57
C ARG A 68 -10.70 -5.31 -0.11
N LEU A 69 -11.46 -5.90 0.80
CA LEU A 69 -11.25 -7.21 1.36
C LEU A 69 -12.47 -8.09 1.14
N THR A 70 -12.25 -9.39 0.99
CA THR A 70 -13.27 -10.43 1.20
C THR A 70 -12.71 -11.37 2.24
N VAL A 71 -13.49 -11.69 3.27
CA VAL A 71 -13.12 -12.59 4.37
C VAL A 71 -14.08 -13.77 4.40
N GLU A 72 -13.55 -14.97 4.21
CA GLU A 72 -14.28 -16.23 4.22
C GLU A 72 -13.56 -17.19 5.18
N ASP A 73 -14.32 -17.93 6.00
CA ASP A 73 -13.76 -18.89 6.97
C ASP A 73 -12.64 -18.32 7.86
N GLY A 74 -12.75 -17.04 8.23
CA GLY A 74 -11.76 -16.32 9.04
C GLY A 74 -10.47 -15.95 8.30
N ALA A 75 -10.39 -16.13 6.98
CA ALA A 75 -9.23 -15.80 6.16
C ALA A 75 -9.58 -14.75 5.09
N ILE A 76 -8.62 -13.86 4.79
CA ILE A 76 -8.74 -12.93 3.67
C ILE A 76 -8.58 -13.72 2.36
N THR A 77 -9.63 -13.79 1.55
CA THR A 77 -9.64 -14.46 0.24
C THR A 77 -9.55 -13.48 -0.93
N ARG A 78 -9.77 -12.19 -0.68
CA ARG A 78 -9.49 -11.08 -1.62
C ARG A 78 -8.78 -9.95 -0.91
N TYR A 79 -7.75 -9.41 -1.57
CA TYR A 79 -7.00 -8.24 -1.13
C TYR A 79 -6.71 -7.34 -2.32
N HIS A 80 -7.35 -6.17 -2.39
CA HIS A 80 -7.19 -5.22 -3.49
C HIS A 80 -7.11 -3.79 -2.96
N VAL A 81 -5.96 -3.14 -3.18
CA VAL A 81 -5.74 -1.74 -2.84
C VAL A 81 -6.03 -0.85 -4.04
N TYR A 82 -6.91 0.13 -3.86
CA TYR A 82 -7.00 1.32 -4.69
C TYR A 82 -6.20 2.41 -4.01
N GLU A 83 -5.19 2.97 -4.67
CA GLU A 83 -4.33 4.01 -4.11
C GLU A 83 -4.06 5.12 -5.12
N ASP A 84 -3.70 6.30 -4.62
CA ASP A 84 -3.09 7.36 -5.42
C ASP A 84 -1.68 6.94 -5.87
N SER A 85 -1.65 6.14 -6.94
CA SER A 85 -0.44 5.57 -7.50
C SER A 85 0.47 6.62 -8.16
N LEU A 86 -0.07 7.79 -8.53
CA LEU A 86 0.72 8.90 -9.04
C LEU A 86 1.60 9.48 -7.93
N THR A 87 1.02 9.77 -6.77
CA THR A 87 1.77 10.26 -5.60
C THR A 87 2.85 9.26 -5.18
N VAL A 88 2.53 7.96 -5.16
CA VAL A 88 3.51 6.90 -4.87
C VAL A 88 4.65 6.89 -5.89
N ALA A 89 4.33 6.95 -7.18
CA ALA A 89 5.32 6.94 -8.25
C ALA A 89 6.25 8.16 -8.20
N GLN A 90 5.72 9.35 -7.92
CA GLN A 90 6.50 10.58 -7.75
C GLN A 90 7.43 10.50 -6.54
N ALA A 91 6.96 9.95 -5.42
CA ALA A 91 7.79 9.78 -4.23
C ALA A 91 8.98 8.83 -4.48
N LEU A 92 8.75 7.77 -5.26
CA LEU A 92 9.76 6.79 -5.65
C LEU A 92 10.76 7.33 -6.68
N ALA A 93 10.30 8.18 -7.61
CA ALA A 93 11.19 8.80 -8.58
C ALA A 93 12.17 9.79 -7.92
N GLY A 94 11.80 10.36 -6.77
CA GLY A 94 12.56 11.45 -6.14
C GLY A 94 12.49 12.73 -6.99
N ASP A 95 13.25 13.74 -6.59
CA ASP A 95 13.52 14.87 -7.50
C ASP A 95 14.51 14.35 -8.53
N ALA A 96 14.08 14.17 -9.78
CA ALA A 96 15.03 14.05 -10.87
C ALA A 96 15.88 15.32 -10.82
N VAL A 97 17.19 15.18 -10.65
CA VAL A 97 18.11 16.31 -10.70
C VAL A 97 17.84 17.01 -12.03
N ALA A 98 17.21 18.19 -11.96
CA ALA A 98 17.18 19.13 -13.06
C ALA A 98 18.63 19.63 -13.20
N GLY A 99 19.43 18.87 -13.94
CA GLY A 99 20.77 19.22 -14.39
C GLY A 99 20.75 19.55 -15.86
#